data_AF-A0A2V6UNE8-F1
#
_entry.id   AF-A0A2V6UNE8-F1
#
_cell.length_a   1.000
_cell.length_b   1.000
_cell.length_c   1.000
_cell.angle_alpha   90.00
_cell.angle_beta   90.00
_cell.angle_gamma   90.00
#
_symmetry.space_group_name_H-M   'P 1'
#
loop_
_entity.id
_entity.type
_entity.pdbx_description
1 polymer ?
#
loop_
_entity_poly.entity_id
_entity_poly.type
_entity_poly.pdbx_seq_one_letter_code
_entity_poly.pdbx_strand_id
1 'polypeptide(L)'
;MTARRAHAYPQVDARAGDLTDVQVVACPADASVLRGRALLGAGSGRALGLAGQKALVFPDDLARAMTLGLETLRVAELARPVPAVLRGDSEVAVRRRLLAGAPAVLVLDRFRPIGAVSRAALDAAAAAGPSLVARLRSRRSADVLELLAEVGRLAEAAGARAFAVGGVVRDALIDGSARRARADGRDLDVVVEGDAIAVARRVAGALGGTLTVHPSFGTASIEGLRPGRLDLVTARAERYAAPGALPTVRAGTILDDLARRDFGVNAMAVELASGGLRLLDPLGGRQDMRRRRLRVLHPLSFVEDPTRIFRAARYAARLGFSLERATLRAQALALRLAPYPALSGARVAAEIERVLDDAAPAAALARLGAAGAFRLLDPRLRFSRVTRARLAGLPGALDWLRRRGLATPPLELAALAIVGDQAAEVAAAGFRGLGFSGEPLARLLRAREAGPLLGERLAALSRAPASRRAALLRDRAAIELAWAWLGGGRRVRAGLDWYLGGAAQVRGALGGEELIALGVPRGPAVGLVLGRLRDARLDDRARSRADEAALVRQWAEERPDSAERKDG
;
A
#
# COMPACT_ATOMS: atom_id res chain seq x y z
N MET A 1 -42.08 -66.29 -2.80
CA MET A 1 -41.15 -65.56 -3.69
C MET A 1 -40.34 -64.58 -2.87
N THR A 2 -39.03 -64.73 -2.96
CA THR A 2 -37.99 -64.17 -2.09
C THR A 2 -37.78 -62.66 -2.31
N ALA A 3 -37.90 -61.88 -1.24
CA ALA A 3 -37.49 -60.48 -1.23
C ALA A 3 -35.96 -60.40 -1.43
N ARG A 4 -35.52 -59.85 -2.56
CA ARG A 4 -34.11 -59.56 -2.83
C ARG A 4 -33.62 -58.56 -1.79
N ARG A 5 -32.75 -59.01 -0.87
CA ARG A 5 -31.93 -58.15 -0.01
C ARG A 5 -31.15 -57.19 -0.92
N ALA A 6 -31.46 -55.90 -0.81
CA ALA A 6 -30.62 -54.83 -1.33
C ALA A 6 -29.21 -55.05 -0.79
N HIS A 7 -28.26 -55.31 -1.68
CA HIS A 7 -26.85 -55.35 -1.33
C HIS A 7 -26.46 -53.94 -0.88
N ALA A 8 -26.36 -53.76 0.44
CA ALA A 8 -25.69 -52.62 1.01
C ALA A 8 -24.21 -52.73 0.60
N TYR A 9 -23.82 -51.99 -0.45
CA TYR A 9 -22.41 -51.74 -0.70
C TYR A 9 -21.85 -51.08 0.57
N PRO A 10 -20.79 -51.63 1.18
CA PRO A 10 -20.20 -51.00 2.35
C PRO A 10 -19.72 -49.61 1.94
N GLN A 11 -20.31 -48.56 2.49
CA GLN A 11 -19.72 -47.23 2.44
C GLN A 11 -18.44 -47.33 3.25
N VAL A 12 -17.31 -47.53 2.57
CA VAL A 12 -16.00 -47.43 3.17
C VAL A 12 -15.80 -45.94 3.50
N ASP A 13 -16.05 -45.57 4.75
CA ASP A 13 -15.70 -44.24 5.26
C ASP A 13 -14.18 -44.10 5.19
N ALA A 14 -13.69 -43.47 4.12
CA ALA A 14 -12.27 -43.22 3.92
C ALA A 14 -11.67 -42.51 5.15
N ARG A 15 -10.58 -43.07 5.68
CA ARG A 15 -9.87 -42.51 6.84
C ARG A 15 -8.72 -41.65 6.38
N ALA A 16 -8.23 -40.78 7.25
CA ALA A 16 -7.13 -39.88 6.94
C ALA A 16 -5.88 -40.61 6.40
N GLY A 17 -5.63 -41.84 6.87
CA GLY A 17 -4.56 -42.71 6.35
C GLY A 17 -4.72 -43.10 4.89
N ASP A 18 -5.94 -43.27 4.41
CA ASP A 18 -6.25 -43.71 3.04
C ASP A 18 -6.20 -42.53 2.04
N LEU A 19 -6.19 -41.30 2.55
CA LEU A 19 -6.19 -40.06 1.77
C LEU A 19 -4.79 -39.51 1.49
N THR A 20 -3.72 -40.13 2.00
CA THR A 20 -2.36 -39.62 1.82
C THR A 20 -1.95 -39.66 0.35
N ASP A 21 -1.75 -38.49 -0.26
CA ASP A 21 -1.39 -38.31 -1.67
C ASP A 21 0.06 -37.83 -1.86
N VAL A 22 0.74 -37.52 -0.74
CA VAL A 22 2.09 -36.97 -0.73
C VAL A 22 2.96 -37.65 0.32
N GLN A 23 4.15 -38.07 -0.09
CA GLN A 23 5.18 -38.60 0.81
C GLN A 23 5.78 -37.48 1.67
N VAL A 24 6.04 -37.77 2.94
CA VAL A 24 6.73 -36.85 3.85
C VAL A 24 8.13 -37.38 4.15
N VAL A 25 9.14 -36.59 3.82
CA VAL A 25 10.56 -36.94 3.96
C VAL A 25 11.17 -36.10 5.08
N ALA A 26 11.99 -36.69 5.94
CA ALA A 26 12.68 -35.93 6.99
C ALA A 26 13.63 -34.90 6.37
N CYS A 27 13.50 -33.63 6.78
CA CYS A 27 14.34 -32.54 6.29
C CYS A 27 14.84 -31.73 7.49
N PRO A 28 16.12 -31.82 7.87
CA PRO A 28 16.64 -31.10 9.03
C PRO A 28 16.36 -29.59 8.94
N ALA A 29 15.88 -28.99 10.02
CA ALA A 29 15.43 -27.60 10.01
C ALA A 29 16.60 -26.61 9.76
N ASP A 30 17.80 -26.99 10.16
CA ASP A 30 19.06 -26.30 9.97
C ASP A 30 19.72 -26.58 8.62
N ALA A 31 19.21 -27.55 7.84
CA ALA A 31 19.71 -27.82 6.49
C ALA A 31 19.56 -26.58 5.60
N SER A 32 20.51 -26.40 4.69
CA SER A 32 20.42 -25.37 3.66
C SER A 32 19.30 -25.71 2.65
N VAL A 33 18.78 -24.69 1.97
CA VAL A 33 17.83 -24.85 0.85
C VAL A 33 18.38 -25.80 -0.21
N LEU A 34 19.68 -25.71 -0.53
CA LEU A 34 20.33 -26.62 -1.47
C LEU A 34 20.21 -28.08 -1.03
N ARG A 35 20.53 -28.37 0.23
CA ARG A 35 20.42 -29.71 0.79
C ARG A 35 18.96 -30.18 0.88
N GLY A 36 18.06 -29.29 1.29
CA GLY A 36 16.62 -29.56 1.33
C GLY A 36 16.06 -29.93 -0.05
N ARG A 37 16.49 -29.24 -1.10
CA ARG A 37 16.12 -29.55 -2.49
C ARG A 37 16.67 -30.90 -2.94
N ALA A 38 17.92 -31.22 -2.62
CA ALA A 38 18.49 -32.52 -2.95
C ALA A 38 17.74 -33.67 -2.25
N LEU A 39 17.35 -33.50 -0.98
CA LEU A 39 16.55 -34.48 -0.23
C LEU A 39 15.17 -34.72 -0.83
N LEU A 40 14.55 -33.69 -1.43
CA LEU A 40 13.22 -33.80 -2.01
C LEU A 40 13.22 -34.14 -3.52
N GLY A 41 14.34 -33.97 -4.21
CA GLY A 41 14.51 -34.20 -5.64
C GLY A 41 14.94 -35.61 -6.04
N ALA A 42 15.18 -36.52 -5.09
CA ALA A 42 15.68 -37.87 -5.33
C ALA A 42 14.57 -38.96 -5.46
N GLY A 43 13.29 -38.59 -5.40
CA GLY A 43 12.15 -39.53 -5.47
C GLY A 43 11.19 -39.22 -6.62
N SER A 44 10.59 -40.25 -7.21
CA SER A 44 9.68 -40.20 -8.36
C SER A 44 8.26 -39.68 -8.06
N GLY A 45 8.06 -38.82 -7.04
CA GLY A 45 6.72 -38.35 -6.62
C GLY A 45 6.69 -37.03 -5.84
N ARG A 46 5.49 -36.46 -5.66
CA ARG A 46 5.21 -35.26 -4.85
C ARG A 46 5.63 -35.52 -3.39
N ALA A 47 6.83 -35.08 -3.00
CA ALA A 47 7.33 -35.19 -1.62
C ALA A 47 7.33 -33.83 -0.90
N LEU A 48 7.05 -33.82 0.40
CA LEU A 48 7.18 -32.65 1.29
C LEU A 48 8.24 -32.91 2.36
N GLY A 49 9.02 -31.89 2.69
CA GLY A 49 10.07 -32.01 3.70
C GLY A 49 9.52 -31.68 5.09
N LEU A 50 9.68 -32.58 6.05
CA LEU A 50 9.32 -32.36 7.45
C LEU A 50 10.47 -31.70 8.21
N ALA A 51 10.30 -30.42 8.50
CA ALA A 51 11.25 -29.60 9.25
C ALA A 51 10.71 -29.36 10.68
N GLY A 52 11.10 -30.24 11.61
CA GLY A 52 10.59 -30.26 12.99
C GLY A 52 9.32 -31.10 13.14
N GLN A 53 8.49 -30.85 14.16
CA GLN A 53 7.37 -31.75 14.48
C GLN A 53 6.11 -31.57 13.62
N LYS A 54 5.79 -30.34 13.20
CA LYS A 54 4.55 -30.00 12.47
C LYS A 54 4.76 -28.89 11.45
N ALA A 55 5.93 -28.84 10.84
CA ALA A 55 6.26 -27.83 9.84
C ALA A 55 6.75 -28.51 8.56
N LEU A 56 6.16 -28.12 7.42
CA LEU A 56 6.50 -28.67 6.11
C LEU A 56 7.17 -27.61 5.25
N VAL A 57 8.23 -28.01 4.56
CA VAL A 57 8.83 -27.29 3.44
C VAL A 57 8.36 -27.91 2.14
N PHE A 58 8.04 -27.06 1.17
CA PHE A 58 7.46 -27.46 -0.10
C PHE A 58 8.52 -27.34 -1.20
N PRO A 59 8.55 -28.27 -2.19
CA PRO A 59 9.48 -28.21 -3.31
C PRO A 59 9.45 -26.86 -4.04
N ASP A 60 8.27 -26.28 -4.24
CA ASP A 60 8.12 -24.97 -4.92
C ASP A 60 8.78 -23.83 -4.13
N ASP A 61 8.69 -23.85 -2.79
CA ASP A 61 9.33 -22.84 -1.94
C ASP A 61 10.86 -22.94 -2.02
N LEU A 62 11.40 -24.16 -2.10
CA LEU A 62 12.84 -24.41 -2.32
C LEU A 62 13.27 -24.01 -3.73
N ALA A 63 12.49 -24.35 -4.76
CA ALA A 63 12.79 -23.97 -6.13
C ALA A 63 12.78 -22.46 -6.33
N ARG A 64 11.84 -21.76 -5.67
CA ARG A 64 11.79 -20.31 -5.59
C ARG A 64 13.02 -19.74 -4.88
N ALA A 65 13.42 -20.29 -3.73
CA ALA A 65 14.63 -19.87 -3.03
C ALA A 65 15.89 -20.03 -3.89
N MET A 66 16.05 -21.15 -4.61
CA MET A 66 17.15 -21.36 -5.55
C MET A 66 17.16 -20.30 -6.67
N THR A 67 15.99 -19.99 -7.24
CA THR A 67 15.88 -18.96 -8.29
C THR A 67 16.28 -17.58 -7.77
N LEU A 68 16.07 -17.31 -6.49
CA LEU A 68 16.39 -16.03 -5.84
C LEU A 68 17.81 -15.96 -5.27
N GLY A 69 18.66 -16.98 -5.48
CA GLY A 69 20.03 -17.03 -4.94
C GLY A 69 20.09 -17.19 -3.41
N LEU A 70 19.16 -17.97 -2.85
CA LEU A 70 19.03 -18.20 -1.40
C LEU A 70 19.37 -19.64 -1.02
N GLU A 71 20.36 -20.25 -1.68
CA GLU A 71 20.73 -21.66 -1.54
C GLU A 71 21.23 -22.00 -0.13
N THR A 72 21.85 -21.04 0.54
CA THR A 72 22.41 -21.17 1.90
C THR A 72 21.38 -20.88 2.99
N LEU A 73 20.18 -20.40 2.65
CA LEU A 73 19.13 -20.14 3.62
C LEU A 73 18.73 -21.45 4.31
N ARG A 74 18.39 -21.37 5.60
CA ARG A 74 17.93 -22.56 6.34
C ARG A 74 16.52 -22.93 5.92
N VAL A 75 16.26 -24.24 5.79
CA VAL A 75 14.92 -24.79 5.50
C VAL A 75 13.88 -24.32 6.51
N ALA A 76 14.25 -24.15 7.79
CA ALA A 76 13.35 -23.63 8.83
C ALA A 76 12.72 -22.26 8.51
N GLU A 77 13.40 -21.42 7.71
CA GLU A 77 12.92 -20.09 7.32
C GLU A 77 11.79 -20.20 6.29
N LEU A 78 11.74 -21.30 5.53
CA LEU A 78 10.72 -21.60 4.53
C LEU A 78 9.62 -22.54 5.06
N ALA A 79 9.89 -23.25 6.15
CA ALA A 79 8.97 -24.24 6.71
C ALA A 79 7.68 -23.59 7.25
N ARG A 80 6.54 -24.13 6.81
CA ARG A 80 5.20 -23.66 7.17
C ARG A 80 4.56 -24.59 8.19
N PRO A 81 4.00 -24.06 9.29
CA PRO A 81 3.25 -24.88 10.24
C PRO A 81 2.01 -25.44 9.54
N VAL A 82 1.78 -26.74 9.69
CA VAL A 82 0.61 -27.43 9.12
C VAL A 82 -0.19 -28.11 10.23
N PRO A 83 -1.53 -28.21 10.10
CA PRO A 83 -2.31 -29.02 10.99
C PRO A 83 -1.98 -30.50 10.80
N ALA A 84 -2.14 -31.28 11.86
CA ALA A 84 -2.01 -32.73 11.83
C ALA A 84 -3.33 -33.41 12.19
N VAL A 85 -3.51 -34.64 11.69
CA VAL A 85 -4.60 -35.58 11.99
C VAL A 85 -4.00 -36.95 12.31
N LEU A 86 -4.75 -37.77 13.04
CA LEU A 86 -4.39 -39.17 13.24
C LEU A 86 -4.88 -40.02 12.06
N ARG A 87 -4.20 -41.13 11.76
CA ARG A 87 -4.54 -42.06 10.69
C ARG A 87 -6.02 -42.48 10.68
N GLY A 88 -6.61 -42.66 11.86
CA GLY A 88 -8.01 -43.06 12.04
C GLY A 88 -9.04 -41.91 11.99
N ASP A 89 -8.61 -40.65 11.88
CA ASP A 89 -9.53 -39.51 11.76
C ASP A 89 -10.35 -39.61 10.47
N SER A 90 -11.55 -39.04 10.48
CA SER A 90 -12.44 -39.04 9.31
C SER A 90 -11.92 -38.16 8.18
N GLU A 91 -12.28 -38.50 6.94
CA GLU A 91 -12.06 -37.63 5.78
C GLU A 91 -12.55 -36.19 6.00
N VAL A 92 -13.71 -36.03 6.66
CA VAL A 92 -14.28 -34.71 7.00
C VAL A 92 -13.30 -33.87 7.83
N ALA A 93 -12.55 -34.49 8.75
CA ALA A 93 -11.57 -33.80 9.57
C ALA A 93 -10.38 -33.28 8.75
N VAL A 94 -9.96 -34.01 7.71
CA VAL A 94 -8.92 -33.61 6.76
C VAL A 94 -9.42 -32.49 5.86
N ARG A 95 -10.56 -32.70 5.20
CA ARG A 95 -11.19 -31.71 4.30
C ARG A 95 -11.44 -30.38 5.01
N ARG A 96 -11.95 -30.41 6.24
CA ARG A 96 -12.17 -29.19 7.05
C ARG A 96 -10.90 -28.39 7.26
N ARG A 97 -9.74 -29.04 7.47
CA ARG A 97 -8.45 -28.37 7.67
C ARG A 97 -7.93 -27.76 6.36
N LEU A 98 -8.02 -28.48 5.25
CA LEU A 98 -7.63 -27.98 3.92
C LEU A 98 -8.51 -26.80 3.50
N LEU A 99 -9.84 -26.90 3.68
CA LEU A 99 -10.79 -25.81 3.43
C LEU A 99 -10.59 -24.61 4.38
N ALA A 100 -9.99 -24.83 5.55
CA ALA A 100 -9.62 -23.75 6.48
C ALA A 100 -8.31 -23.02 6.11
N GLY A 101 -7.74 -23.27 4.93
CA GLY A 101 -6.55 -22.56 4.47
C GLY A 101 -5.24 -23.35 4.55
N ALA A 102 -5.27 -24.58 5.09
CA ALA A 102 -4.04 -25.36 5.25
C ALA A 102 -3.46 -25.76 3.88
N PRO A 103 -2.16 -25.54 3.62
CA PRO A 103 -1.55 -25.93 2.35
C PRO A 103 -1.38 -27.46 2.21
N ALA A 104 -1.30 -28.15 3.34
CA ALA A 104 -1.32 -29.60 3.47
C ALA A 104 -1.77 -29.97 4.90
N VAL A 105 -2.19 -31.21 5.10
CA VAL A 105 -2.50 -31.79 6.42
C VAL A 105 -1.57 -32.98 6.65
N LEU A 106 -0.80 -32.95 7.73
CA LEU A 106 0.09 -34.05 8.10
C LEU A 106 -0.72 -35.21 8.69
N VAL A 107 -0.50 -36.43 8.22
CA VAL A 107 -1.15 -37.63 8.74
C VAL A 107 -0.17 -38.39 9.63
N LEU A 108 -0.59 -38.65 10.87
CA LEU A 108 0.23 -39.29 11.89
C LEU A 108 -0.33 -40.67 12.25
N ASP A 109 0.53 -41.66 12.37
CA ASP A 109 0.25 -42.89 13.10
C ASP A 109 0.87 -42.79 14.50
N ARG A 110 0.02 -42.64 15.52
CA ARG A 110 0.37 -42.24 16.88
C ARG A 110 1.15 -40.91 16.91
N PHE A 111 2.48 -40.97 16.87
CA PHE A 111 3.38 -39.81 16.88
C PHE A 111 4.27 -39.74 15.64
N ARG A 112 4.18 -40.71 14.73
CA ARG A 112 5.04 -40.79 13.55
C ARG A 112 4.30 -40.30 12.30
N PRO A 113 4.88 -39.39 11.51
CA PRO A 113 4.29 -39.00 10.24
C PRO A 113 4.38 -40.14 9.23
N ILE A 114 3.23 -40.49 8.65
CA ILE A 114 3.13 -41.54 7.63
C ILE A 114 2.93 -40.97 6.21
N GLY A 115 2.54 -39.70 6.12
CA GLY A 115 2.30 -39.00 4.86
C GLY A 115 1.62 -37.66 5.09
N ALA A 116 1.24 -36.99 4.01
CA ALA A 116 0.42 -35.79 4.06
C ALA A 116 -0.70 -35.88 3.03
N VAL A 117 -1.78 -35.14 3.30
CA VAL A 117 -2.83 -34.84 2.33
C VAL A 117 -2.59 -33.43 1.83
N SER A 118 -2.24 -33.29 0.56
CA SER A 118 -2.04 -32.01 -0.08
C SER A 118 -3.37 -31.36 -0.44
N ARG A 119 -3.32 -30.05 -0.66
CA ARG A 119 -4.49 -29.33 -1.18
C ARG A 119 -4.86 -29.75 -2.60
N ALA A 120 -3.94 -30.34 -3.38
CA ALA A 120 -4.24 -30.82 -4.73
C ALA A 120 -5.15 -32.06 -4.72
N ALA A 121 -5.29 -32.76 -3.59
CA ALA A 121 -6.27 -33.83 -3.40
C ALA A 121 -7.71 -33.33 -3.19
N LEU A 122 -7.93 -32.01 -3.02
CA LEU A 122 -9.29 -31.48 -3.08
C LEU A 122 -9.70 -31.37 -4.56
N ASP A 123 -10.67 -32.16 -4.98
CA ASP A 123 -11.28 -32.04 -6.31
C ASP A 123 -11.68 -30.59 -6.60
N ALA A 124 -11.56 -30.15 -7.85
CA ALA A 124 -11.96 -28.81 -8.28
C ALA A 124 -13.44 -28.49 -7.92
N ALA A 125 -14.31 -29.50 -7.92
CA ALA A 125 -15.70 -29.38 -7.47
C ALA A 125 -15.84 -29.15 -5.94
N ALA A 126 -14.90 -29.64 -5.13
CA ALA A 126 -14.84 -29.45 -3.68
C ALA A 126 -14.23 -28.09 -3.27
N ALA A 127 -13.44 -27.47 -4.16
CA ALA A 127 -12.90 -26.11 -3.97
C ALA A 127 -13.91 -24.99 -4.26
N ALA A 128 -15.05 -25.31 -4.89
CA ALA A 128 -16.10 -24.35 -5.21
C ALA A 128 -16.87 -23.96 -3.93
N GLY A 129 -16.57 -22.77 -3.42
CA GLY A 129 -17.18 -22.17 -2.25
C GLY A 129 -18.67 -21.80 -2.44
N PRO A 130 -19.26 -21.11 -1.45
CA PRO A 130 -20.67 -20.72 -1.52
C PRO A 130 -20.91 -19.81 -2.72
N SER A 131 -22.13 -19.85 -3.26
CA SER A 131 -22.59 -18.81 -4.18
C SER A 131 -22.51 -17.45 -3.48
N LEU A 132 -21.91 -16.47 -4.16
CA LEU A 132 -21.87 -15.10 -3.67
C LEU A 132 -23.02 -14.23 -4.19
N VAL A 133 -23.94 -14.79 -4.99
CA VAL A 133 -25.04 -14.04 -5.62
C VAL A 133 -25.80 -13.18 -4.61
N ALA A 134 -26.27 -13.74 -3.49
CA ALA A 134 -27.03 -12.98 -2.49
C ALA A 134 -26.20 -11.87 -1.80
N ARG A 135 -24.91 -12.14 -1.54
CA ARG A 135 -24.00 -11.16 -0.94
C ARG A 135 -23.61 -10.05 -1.91
N LEU A 136 -23.47 -10.37 -3.19
CA LEU A 136 -23.19 -9.41 -4.25
C LEU A 136 -24.42 -8.52 -4.52
N ARG A 137 -25.61 -9.12 -4.65
CA ARG A 137 -26.90 -8.40 -4.78
C ARG A 137 -27.19 -7.44 -3.63
N SER A 138 -26.80 -7.77 -2.40
CA SER A 138 -27.01 -6.88 -1.25
C SER A 138 -25.99 -5.74 -1.13
N ARG A 139 -24.92 -5.73 -1.93
CA ARG A 139 -23.76 -4.83 -1.74
C ARG A 139 -23.33 -4.07 -2.98
N ARG A 140 -23.83 -4.47 -4.15
CA ARG A 140 -23.51 -3.88 -5.45
C ARG A 140 -24.83 -3.50 -6.13
N SER A 141 -24.80 -2.48 -6.97
CA SER A 141 -25.97 -2.10 -7.77
C SER A 141 -26.31 -3.20 -8.77
N ALA A 142 -27.56 -3.21 -9.24
CA ALA A 142 -28.01 -4.08 -10.33
C ALA A 142 -27.10 -3.93 -11.55
N ASP A 143 -26.77 -2.69 -11.93
CA ASP A 143 -25.87 -2.35 -13.05
C ASP A 143 -24.51 -3.05 -12.98
N VAL A 144 -23.89 -3.15 -11.80
CA VAL A 144 -22.60 -3.88 -11.65
C VAL A 144 -22.80 -5.37 -11.99
N LEU A 145 -23.89 -5.96 -11.51
CA LEU A 145 -24.13 -7.39 -11.68
C LEU A 145 -24.49 -7.73 -13.12
N GLU A 146 -25.28 -6.87 -13.77
CA GLU A 146 -25.61 -6.97 -15.20
C GLU A 146 -24.36 -6.85 -16.06
N LEU A 147 -23.50 -5.84 -15.80
CA LEU A 147 -22.23 -5.69 -16.49
C LEU A 147 -21.34 -6.92 -16.33
N LEU A 148 -21.19 -7.45 -15.12
CA LEU A 148 -20.39 -8.65 -14.88
C LEU A 148 -20.96 -9.90 -15.57
N ALA A 149 -22.29 -10.06 -15.58
CA ALA A 149 -22.94 -11.17 -16.29
C ALA A 149 -22.71 -11.08 -17.80
N GLU A 150 -22.85 -9.89 -18.36
CA GLU A 150 -22.67 -9.63 -19.79
C GLU A 150 -21.22 -9.79 -20.24
N VAL A 151 -20.25 -9.35 -19.43
CA VAL A 151 -18.82 -9.64 -19.65
C VAL A 151 -18.57 -11.15 -19.66
N GLY A 152 -19.20 -11.91 -18.76
CA GLY A 152 -19.13 -13.37 -18.74
C GLY A 152 -19.62 -13.98 -20.06
N ARG A 153 -20.78 -13.55 -20.55
CA ARG A 153 -21.38 -14.02 -21.81
C ARG A 153 -20.50 -13.70 -23.03
N LEU A 154 -19.96 -12.49 -23.09
CA LEU A 154 -19.10 -12.03 -24.19
C LEU A 154 -17.74 -12.74 -24.19
N ALA A 155 -17.20 -13.08 -23.01
CA ALA A 155 -15.99 -13.88 -22.87
C ALA A 155 -16.21 -15.32 -23.35
N GLU A 156 -17.32 -15.95 -22.96
CA GLU A 156 -17.67 -17.31 -23.40
C GLU A 156 -17.86 -17.38 -24.92
N ALA A 157 -18.55 -16.41 -25.51
CA ALA A 157 -18.67 -16.28 -26.96
C ALA A 157 -17.32 -16.09 -27.68
N ALA A 158 -16.28 -15.68 -26.95
CA ALA A 158 -14.91 -15.55 -27.45
C ALA A 158 -14.03 -16.79 -27.16
N GLY A 159 -14.61 -17.86 -26.62
CA GLY A 159 -13.87 -19.07 -26.22
C GLY A 159 -12.99 -18.87 -24.98
N ALA A 160 -13.29 -17.87 -24.14
CA ALA A 160 -12.52 -17.52 -22.96
C ALA A 160 -13.37 -17.63 -21.69
N ARG A 161 -12.71 -17.71 -20.52
CA ARG A 161 -13.38 -17.71 -19.21
C ARG A 161 -13.05 -16.44 -18.45
N ALA A 162 -14.07 -15.76 -17.94
CA ALA A 162 -13.91 -14.49 -17.22
C ALA A 162 -14.25 -14.62 -15.73
N PHE A 163 -13.44 -13.98 -14.89
CA PHE A 163 -13.52 -14.05 -13.44
C PHE A 163 -13.44 -12.66 -12.82
N ALA A 164 -14.40 -12.30 -11.96
CA ALA A 164 -14.22 -11.16 -11.06
C ALA A 164 -13.23 -11.54 -9.96
N VAL A 165 -12.29 -10.66 -9.65
CA VAL A 165 -11.20 -10.93 -8.68
C VAL A 165 -11.01 -9.77 -7.70
N GLY A 166 -10.13 -9.96 -6.71
CA GLY A 166 -9.61 -8.86 -5.90
C GLY A 166 -10.66 -8.18 -5.01
N GLY A 167 -10.71 -6.84 -5.08
CA GLY A 167 -11.56 -6.02 -4.22
C GLY A 167 -13.05 -6.35 -4.35
N VAL A 168 -13.52 -6.65 -5.56
CA VAL A 168 -14.92 -7.00 -5.83
C VAL A 168 -15.35 -8.20 -4.98
N VAL A 169 -14.54 -9.28 -5.00
CA VAL A 169 -14.82 -10.52 -4.27
C VAL A 169 -14.61 -10.35 -2.76
N ARG A 170 -13.51 -9.72 -2.35
CA ARG A 170 -13.21 -9.47 -0.94
C ARG A 170 -14.30 -8.63 -0.27
N ASP A 171 -14.71 -7.54 -0.89
CA ASP A 171 -15.63 -6.58 -0.28
C ASP A 171 -17.06 -7.13 -0.20
N ALA A 172 -17.42 -8.08 -1.08
CA ALA A 172 -18.66 -8.86 -0.96
C ALA A 172 -18.68 -9.77 0.30
N LEU A 173 -17.51 -10.17 0.81
CA LEU A 173 -17.37 -11.08 1.94
C LEU A 173 -17.21 -10.38 3.30
N ILE A 174 -16.98 -9.06 3.35
CA ILE A 174 -16.78 -8.31 4.60
C ILE A 174 -18.07 -8.18 5.41
N ASP A 175 -18.30 -8.87 6.53
CA ASP A 175 -19.56 -8.70 7.28
C ASP A 175 -19.82 -7.24 7.73
N GLY A 176 -21.10 -6.80 7.72
CA GLY A 176 -21.54 -5.40 7.74
C GLY A 176 -21.13 -4.52 8.95
N SER A 177 -20.38 -5.06 9.91
CA SER A 177 -19.79 -4.33 11.02
C SER A 177 -18.53 -3.54 10.65
N ALA A 178 -17.87 -3.86 9.52
CA ALA A 178 -16.78 -3.03 8.99
C ALA A 178 -17.32 -1.88 8.13
N ARG A 179 -18.07 -0.97 8.77
CA ARG A 179 -18.33 0.37 8.21
C ARG A 179 -16.98 1.06 7.99
N ARG A 180 -16.56 1.18 6.72
CA ARG A 180 -15.60 2.18 6.15
C ARG A 180 -14.81 1.70 4.92
N ALA A 181 -15.13 0.57 4.29
CA ALA A 181 -14.70 0.40 2.90
C ALA A 181 -15.57 1.31 2.02
N ARG A 182 -15.11 2.53 1.75
CA ARG A 182 -15.62 3.32 0.61
C ARG A 182 -15.33 2.49 -0.64
N ALA A 183 -16.26 1.63 -1.01
CA ALA A 183 -16.31 1.07 -2.33
C ALA A 183 -16.99 2.14 -3.18
N ASP A 184 -16.19 3.06 -3.73
CA ASP A 184 -16.58 3.62 -5.01
C ASP A 184 -16.57 2.41 -5.95
N GLY A 185 -17.72 1.77 -6.15
CA GLY A 185 -17.88 0.53 -6.89
C GLY A 185 -17.70 0.73 -8.40
N ARG A 186 -16.80 1.64 -8.78
CA ARG A 186 -16.57 2.12 -10.13
C ARG A 186 -15.44 1.37 -10.82
N ASP A 187 -14.46 0.83 -10.10
CA ASP A 187 -13.37 0.07 -10.68
C ASP A 187 -13.62 -1.45 -10.51
N LEU A 188 -13.87 -2.13 -11.62
CA LEU A 188 -14.10 -3.56 -11.67
C LEU A 188 -12.91 -4.28 -12.30
N ASP A 189 -12.29 -5.19 -11.55
CA ASP A 189 -11.19 -6.02 -12.03
C ASP A 189 -11.71 -7.40 -12.50
N VAL A 190 -11.49 -7.70 -13.78
CA VAL A 190 -11.82 -9.01 -14.39
C VAL A 190 -10.55 -9.65 -14.94
N VAL A 191 -10.33 -10.91 -14.56
CA VAL A 191 -9.28 -11.76 -15.11
C VAL A 191 -9.87 -12.70 -16.15
N VAL A 192 -9.21 -12.83 -17.29
CA VAL A 192 -9.63 -13.66 -18.42
C VAL A 192 -8.61 -14.79 -18.62
N GLU A 193 -9.05 -16.04 -18.47
CA GLU A 193 -8.32 -17.19 -19.05
C GLU A 193 -8.58 -17.21 -20.55
N GLY A 194 -7.64 -16.63 -21.30
CA GLY A 194 -7.76 -16.37 -22.73
C GLY A 194 -7.18 -14.99 -23.10
N ASP A 195 -7.55 -14.49 -24.28
CA ASP A 195 -7.15 -13.15 -24.73
C ASP A 195 -8.08 -12.07 -24.13
N ALA A 196 -7.60 -11.38 -23.10
CA ALA A 196 -8.36 -10.31 -22.45
C ALA A 196 -8.60 -9.11 -23.37
N ILE A 197 -7.70 -8.84 -24.32
CA ILE A 197 -7.85 -7.72 -25.27
C ILE A 197 -8.94 -8.04 -26.28
N ALA A 198 -9.01 -9.28 -26.78
CA ALA A 198 -10.09 -9.73 -27.64
C ALA A 198 -11.44 -9.63 -26.93
N VAL A 199 -11.52 -10.06 -25.67
CA VAL A 199 -12.74 -9.91 -24.85
C VAL A 199 -13.08 -8.42 -24.64
N ALA A 200 -12.09 -7.59 -24.29
CA ALA A 200 -12.30 -6.16 -24.06
C ALA A 200 -12.84 -5.43 -25.31
N ARG A 201 -12.33 -5.76 -26.50
CA ARG A 201 -12.84 -5.24 -27.78
C ARG A 201 -14.31 -5.60 -28.00
N ARG A 202 -14.71 -6.83 -27.69
CA ARG A 202 -16.10 -7.27 -27.77
C ARG A 202 -16.99 -6.56 -26.75
N VAL A 203 -16.52 -6.40 -25.52
CA VAL A 203 -17.23 -5.67 -24.46
C VAL A 203 -17.43 -4.21 -24.85
N ALA A 204 -16.39 -3.51 -25.30
CA ALA A 204 -16.50 -2.12 -25.75
C ALA A 204 -17.40 -1.97 -26.98
N GLY A 205 -17.35 -2.92 -27.92
CA GLY A 205 -18.23 -2.93 -29.08
C GLY A 205 -19.71 -3.16 -28.74
N ALA A 206 -20.00 -3.98 -27.73
CA ALA A 206 -21.37 -4.30 -27.31
C ALA A 206 -21.97 -3.27 -26.34
N LEU A 207 -21.16 -2.74 -25.41
CA LEU A 207 -21.62 -1.91 -24.30
C LEU A 207 -21.18 -0.44 -24.40
N GLY A 208 -20.38 -0.10 -25.41
CA GLY A 208 -19.77 1.22 -25.58
C GLY A 208 -18.56 1.45 -24.67
N GLY A 209 -18.20 2.72 -24.46
CA GLY A 209 -17.06 3.13 -23.65
C GLY A 209 -15.76 3.30 -24.44
N THR A 210 -14.77 3.92 -23.80
CA THR A 210 -13.46 4.20 -24.37
C THR A 210 -12.49 3.08 -23.99
N LEU A 211 -12.05 2.31 -24.99
CA LEU A 211 -11.11 1.22 -24.81
C LEU A 211 -9.65 1.70 -24.92
N THR A 212 -8.88 1.46 -23.86
CA THR A 212 -7.43 1.61 -23.83
C THR A 212 -6.78 0.24 -23.71
N VAL A 213 -5.85 -0.10 -24.61
CA VAL A 213 -5.16 -1.41 -24.62
C VAL A 213 -3.68 -1.27 -24.29
N HIS A 214 -3.16 -2.22 -23.52
CA HIS A 214 -1.73 -2.34 -23.24
C HIS A 214 -1.26 -3.76 -23.60
N PRO A 215 -0.91 -3.99 -24.88
CA PRO A 215 -0.57 -5.33 -25.40
C PRO A 215 0.56 -6.01 -24.64
N SER A 216 1.60 -5.26 -24.25
CA SER A 216 2.78 -5.77 -23.54
C SER A 216 2.46 -6.41 -22.18
N PHE A 217 1.32 -6.08 -21.58
CA PHE A 217 0.89 -6.61 -20.29
C PHE A 217 -0.33 -7.52 -20.37
N GLY A 218 -0.90 -7.70 -21.57
CA GLY A 218 -2.15 -8.42 -21.77
C GLY A 218 -3.32 -7.79 -21.01
N THR A 219 -3.37 -6.45 -20.95
CA THR A 219 -4.40 -5.71 -20.19
C THR A 219 -5.15 -4.73 -21.07
N ALA A 220 -6.41 -4.51 -20.74
CA ALA A 220 -7.27 -3.53 -21.38
C ALA A 220 -8.15 -2.84 -20.34
N SER A 221 -8.39 -1.55 -20.50
CA SER A 221 -9.27 -0.75 -19.64
C SER A 221 -10.38 -0.15 -20.49
N ILE A 222 -11.61 -0.24 -20.01
CA ILE A 222 -12.79 0.36 -20.66
C ILE A 222 -13.37 1.39 -19.71
N GLU A 223 -13.33 2.65 -20.11
CA GLU A 223 -13.89 3.78 -19.36
C GLU A 223 -15.26 4.20 -19.90
N GLY A 224 -16.09 4.80 -19.04
CA GLY A 224 -17.40 5.32 -19.46
C GLY A 224 -18.53 4.28 -19.54
N LEU A 225 -18.30 3.05 -19.06
CA LEU A 225 -19.39 2.08 -18.87
C LEU A 225 -20.25 2.50 -17.68
N ARG A 226 -21.52 2.09 -17.65
CA ARG A 226 -22.32 2.14 -16.41
C ARG A 226 -22.07 0.84 -15.64
N PRO A 227 -21.61 0.87 -14.38
CA PRO A 227 -21.46 2.02 -13.48
C PRO A 227 -20.04 2.60 -13.33
N GLY A 228 -19.08 2.27 -14.21
CA GLY A 228 -17.76 2.89 -14.16
C GLY A 228 -16.74 2.36 -15.17
N ARG A 229 -15.55 2.02 -14.66
CA ARG A 229 -14.39 1.53 -15.39
C ARG A 229 -14.24 0.01 -15.20
N LEU A 230 -13.97 -0.69 -16.29
CA LEU A 230 -13.72 -2.12 -16.29
C LEU A 230 -12.28 -2.38 -16.74
N ASP A 231 -11.49 -3.03 -15.90
CA ASP A 231 -10.14 -3.48 -16.21
C ASP A 231 -10.16 -4.99 -16.48
N LEU A 232 -9.76 -5.38 -17.69
CA LEU A 232 -9.61 -6.78 -18.12
C LEU A 232 -8.13 -7.14 -18.22
N VAL A 233 -7.74 -8.26 -17.62
CA VAL A 233 -6.36 -8.75 -17.58
C VAL A 233 -6.29 -10.23 -17.95
N THR A 234 -5.38 -10.60 -18.85
CA THR A 234 -5.12 -12.01 -19.15
C THR A 234 -4.51 -12.70 -17.92
N ALA A 235 -5.09 -13.84 -17.55
CA ALA A 235 -4.59 -14.69 -16.48
C ALA A 235 -3.13 -15.07 -16.74
N ARG A 236 -2.29 -14.92 -15.71
CA ARG A 236 -0.84 -15.03 -15.89
C ARG A 236 -0.14 -15.63 -14.68
N ALA A 237 0.96 -16.33 -14.96
CA ALA A 237 1.96 -16.70 -13.96
C ALA A 237 3.10 -15.67 -13.96
N GLU A 238 3.71 -15.47 -12.80
CA GLU A 238 4.84 -14.55 -12.62
C GLU A 238 6.07 -15.31 -12.13
N ARG A 239 7.25 -14.94 -12.65
CA ARG A 239 8.55 -15.42 -12.16
C ARG A 239 9.47 -14.25 -11.89
N TYR A 240 10.16 -14.29 -10.75
CA TYR A 240 11.11 -13.25 -10.34
C TYR A 240 12.54 -13.74 -10.58
N ALA A 241 13.32 -12.97 -11.33
CA ALA A 241 14.72 -13.32 -11.63
C ALA A 241 15.67 -13.03 -10.47
N ALA A 242 15.32 -12.06 -9.62
CA ALA A 242 16.09 -11.67 -8.44
C ALA A 242 15.17 -11.09 -7.36
N PRO A 243 15.61 -11.09 -6.08
CA PRO A 243 14.86 -10.44 -5.00
C PRO A 243 14.57 -8.96 -5.28
N GLY A 244 13.32 -8.55 -5.16
CA GLY A 244 12.86 -7.18 -5.40
C GLY A 244 12.74 -6.77 -6.86
N ALA A 245 13.10 -7.63 -7.83
CA ALA A 245 12.98 -7.33 -9.25
C ALA A 245 11.51 -7.28 -9.72
N LEU A 246 11.28 -6.70 -10.89
CA LEU A 246 9.99 -6.85 -11.58
C LEU A 246 9.87 -8.30 -12.11
N PRO A 247 8.66 -8.90 -12.06
CA PRO A 247 8.46 -10.25 -12.56
C PRO A 247 8.44 -10.29 -14.09
N THR A 248 8.85 -11.42 -14.65
CA THR A 248 8.47 -11.81 -16.02
C THR A 248 7.10 -12.49 -16.00
N VAL A 249 6.25 -12.17 -16.97
CA VAL A 249 4.88 -12.66 -17.06
C VAL A 249 4.72 -13.66 -18.20
N ARG A 250 3.92 -14.69 -17.99
CA ARG A 250 3.47 -15.63 -19.04
C ARG A 250 1.98 -15.89 -18.89
N ALA A 251 1.27 -16.11 -20.00
CA ALA A 251 -0.11 -16.56 -19.95
C ALA A 251 -0.24 -17.82 -19.09
N GLY A 252 -1.32 -17.91 -18.32
CA GLY A 252 -1.54 -18.99 -17.38
C GLY A 252 -3.01 -19.15 -17.03
N THR A 253 -3.27 -19.98 -16.02
CA THR A 253 -4.61 -20.26 -15.54
C THR A 253 -5.08 -19.23 -14.50
N ILE A 254 -6.37 -19.24 -14.16
CA ILE A 254 -6.89 -18.47 -13.03
C ILE A 254 -6.21 -18.89 -11.72
N LEU A 255 -5.84 -20.17 -11.57
CA LEU A 255 -5.13 -20.65 -10.39
C LEU A 255 -3.71 -20.06 -10.32
N ASP A 256 -3.01 -19.96 -11.45
CA ASP A 256 -1.72 -19.28 -11.53
C ASP A 256 -1.84 -17.80 -11.16
N ASP A 257 -2.88 -17.11 -11.66
CA ASP A 257 -3.13 -15.70 -11.34
C ASP A 257 -3.42 -15.48 -9.85
N LEU A 258 -4.20 -16.37 -9.23
CA LEU A 258 -4.49 -16.29 -7.80
C LEU A 258 -3.24 -16.58 -6.96
N ALA A 259 -2.38 -17.52 -7.39
CA ALA A 259 -1.19 -17.92 -6.66
C ALA A 259 -0.06 -16.87 -6.66
N ARG A 260 0.00 -15.97 -7.65
CA ARG A 260 1.01 -14.88 -7.70
C ARG A 260 0.68 -13.67 -6.84
N ARG A 261 -0.56 -13.56 -6.33
CA ARG A 261 -1.05 -12.40 -5.58
C ARG A 261 -0.37 -12.23 -4.23
N ASP A 262 -0.63 -11.09 -3.60
CA ASP A 262 0.03 -10.71 -2.36
C ASP A 262 -0.51 -11.44 -1.13
N PHE A 263 -1.84 -11.48 -0.96
CA PHE A 263 -2.50 -12.01 0.23
C PHE A 263 -3.69 -12.90 -0.10
N GLY A 264 -3.95 -13.90 0.75
CA GLY A 264 -5.08 -14.82 0.60
C GLY A 264 -6.43 -14.10 0.43
N VAL A 265 -6.64 -13.02 1.19
CA VAL A 265 -7.87 -12.21 1.13
C VAL A 265 -8.11 -11.51 -0.23
N ASN A 266 -7.07 -11.36 -1.05
CA ASN A 266 -7.14 -10.80 -2.40
C ASN A 266 -7.02 -11.89 -3.50
N ALA A 267 -6.80 -13.14 -3.09
CA ALA A 267 -6.56 -14.29 -3.97
C ALA A 267 -7.79 -15.21 -4.04
N MET A 268 -8.94 -14.60 -4.33
CA MET A 268 -10.21 -15.27 -4.56
C MET A 268 -10.82 -14.74 -5.86
N ALA A 269 -11.60 -15.57 -6.53
CA ALA A 269 -12.25 -15.26 -7.79
C ALA A 269 -13.72 -15.71 -7.81
N VAL A 270 -14.50 -15.16 -8.73
CA VAL A 270 -15.87 -15.59 -9.04
C VAL A 270 -16.00 -15.68 -10.54
N GLU A 271 -16.37 -16.86 -11.05
CA GLU A 271 -16.58 -17.08 -12.49
C GLU A 271 -17.90 -16.46 -12.96
N LEU A 272 -17.82 -15.62 -14.00
CA LEU A 272 -18.91 -14.76 -14.45
C LEU A 272 -19.96 -15.48 -15.30
N ALA A 273 -19.54 -16.46 -16.11
CA ALA A 273 -20.45 -17.21 -17.00
C ALA A 273 -21.34 -18.24 -16.26
N SER A 274 -20.96 -18.64 -15.05
CA SER A 274 -21.61 -19.76 -14.34
C SER A 274 -23.05 -19.50 -13.87
N GLY A 275 -23.54 -18.26 -13.92
CA GLY A 275 -24.85 -17.81 -13.38
C GLY A 275 -24.95 -17.86 -11.84
N GLY A 276 -24.33 -18.85 -11.20
CA GLY A 276 -24.31 -19.07 -9.75
C GLY A 276 -23.25 -18.27 -9.01
N LEU A 277 -22.36 -17.54 -9.70
CA LEU A 277 -21.27 -16.71 -9.14
C LEU A 277 -20.57 -17.43 -7.97
N ARG A 278 -20.12 -18.66 -8.22
CA ARG A 278 -19.49 -19.51 -7.20
C ARG A 278 -18.11 -18.98 -6.87
N LEU A 279 -17.79 -18.93 -5.58
CA LEU A 279 -16.49 -18.50 -5.09
C LEU A 279 -15.42 -19.56 -5.39
N LEU A 280 -14.39 -19.17 -6.13
CA LEU A 280 -13.13 -19.88 -6.26
C LEU A 280 -12.16 -19.35 -5.19
N ASP A 281 -11.90 -20.15 -4.15
CA ASP A 281 -10.97 -19.81 -3.06
C ASP A 281 -9.97 -20.96 -2.80
N PRO A 282 -9.06 -21.23 -3.76
CA PRO A 282 -8.07 -22.30 -3.61
C PRO A 282 -7.07 -22.01 -2.50
N LEU A 283 -6.92 -20.74 -2.06
CA LEU A 283 -5.88 -20.36 -1.11
C LEU A 283 -6.40 -20.19 0.31
N GLY A 284 -7.71 -20.12 0.55
CA GLY A 284 -8.33 -20.01 1.88
C GLY A 284 -8.53 -18.57 2.35
N GLY A 285 -8.63 -17.62 1.42
CA GLY A 285 -8.86 -16.20 1.68
C GLY A 285 -10.15 -15.94 2.47
N ARG A 286 -11.21 -16.72 2.28
CA ARG A 286 -12.46 -16.60 3.03
C ARG A 286 -12.25 -16.87 4.52
N GLN A 287 -11.40 -17.85 4.87
CA GLN A 287 -11.10 -18.16 6.26
C GLN A 287 -10.21 -17.07 6.88
N ASP A 288 -9.28 -16.51 6.11
CA ASP A 288 -8.46 -15.36 6.53
C ASP A 288 -9.35 -14.14 6.83
N MET A 289 -10.35 -13.87 5.99
CA MET A 289 -11.37 -12.84 6.22
C MET A 289 -12.15 -13.07 7.51
N ARG A 290 -12.66 -14.29 7.74
CA ARG A 290 -13.39 -14.65 8.97
C ARG A 290 -12.54 -14.48 10.23
N ARG A 291 -11.23 -14.77 10.14
CA ARG A 291 -10.28 -14.66 11.25
C ARG A 291 -9.68 -13.25 11.40
N ARG A 292 -10.01 -12.31 10.51
CA ARG A 292 -9.41 -10.96 10.43
C ARG A 292 -7.88 -11.00 10.38
N ARG A 293 -7.34 -11.88 9.52
CA ARG A 293 -5.91 -12.09 9.34
C ARG A 293 -5.47 -11.80 7.91
N LEU A 294 -4.31 -11.17 7.76
CA LEU A 294 -3.58 -11.07 6.50
C LEU A 294 -2.49 -12.12 6.46
N ARG A 295 -2.55 -12.96 5.42
CA ARG A 295 -1.63 -14.06 5.19
C ARG A 295 -1.04 -13.98 3.78
N VAL A 296 0.28 -14.03 3.67
CA VAL A 296 0.98 -14.18 2.38
C VAL A 296 0.84 -15.61 1.86
N LEU A 297 0.92 -15.78 0.54
CA LEU A 297 0.68 -17.07 -0.10
C LEU A 297 1.85 -18.06 0.09
N HIS A 298 3.07 -17.55 0.29
CA HIS A 298 4.29 -18.32 0.51
C HIS A 298 5.34 -17.52 1.31
N PRO A 299 6.31 -18.18 1.98
CA PRO A 299 7.29 -17.53 2.87
C PRO A 299 8.19 -16.49 2.19
N LEU A 300 8.43 -16.64 0.89
CA LEU A 300 9.31 -15.73 0.12
C LEU A 300 8.58 -14.54 -0.52
N SER A 301 7.28 -14.35 -0.26
CA SER A 301 6.48 -13.32 -0.93
C SER A 301 7.05 -11.91 -0.78
N PHE A 302 7.56 -11.55 0.40
CA PHE A 302 8.16 -10.24 0.63
C PHE A 302 9.61 -10.14 0.12
N VAL A 303 10.27 -11.27 -0.16
CA VAL A 303 11.62 -11.30 -0.72
C VAL A 303 11.57 -11.11 -2.23
N GLU A 304 10.60 -11.74 -2.89
CA GLU A 304 10.30 -11.50 -4.31
C GLU A 304 9.93 -10.04 -4.54
N ASP A 305 9.04 -9.49 -3.70
CA ASP A 305 8.61 -8.11 -3.80
C ASP A 305 8.48 -7.44 -2.41
N PRO A 306 9.51 -6.70 -1.96
CA PRO A 306 9.49 -5.98 -0.69
C PRO A 306 8.40 -4.91 -0.61
N THR A 307 7.89 -4.41 -1.74
CA THR A 307 6.79 -3.42 -1.74
C THR A 307 5.51 -3.99 -1.13
N ARG A 308 5.35 -5.33 -1.14
CA ARG A 308 4.24 -6.02 -0.47
C ARG A 308 4.22 -5.76 1.04
N ILE A 309 5.32 -5.37 1.68
CA ILE A 309 5.34 -4.95 3.10
C ILE A 309 4.50 -3.70 3.32
N PHE A 310 4.60 -2.71 2.42
CA PHE A 310 3.81 -1.49 2.44
C PHE A 310 2.34 -1.79 2.18
N ARG A 311 2.06 -2.64 1.19
CA ARG A 311 0.71 -3.16 0.90
C ARG A 311 0.09 -3.88 2.10
N ALA A 312 0.88 -4.72 2.81
CA ALA A 312 0.42 -5.42 4.01
C ALA A 312 -0.02 -4.45 5.10
N ALA A 313 0.79 -3.41 5.36
CA ALA A 313 0.45 -2.40 6.36
C ALA A 313 -0.81 -1.61 5.98
N ARG A 314 -0.92 -1.23 4.69
CA ARG A 314 -2.09 -0.56 4.13
C ARG A 314 -3.36 -1.40 4.30
N TYR A 315 -3.35 -2.64 3.84
CA TYR A 315 -4.52 -3.53 3.98
C TYR A 315 -4.83 -3.86 5.44
N ALA A 316 -3.81 -4.03 6.30
CA ALA A 316 -4.03 -4.30 7.71
C ALA A 316 -4.77 -3.14 8.39
N ALA A 317 -4.35 -1.91 8.10
CA ALA A 317 -4.99 -0.71 8.61
C ALA A 317 -6.40 -0.52 8.02
N ARG A 318 -6.54 -0.64 6.70
CA ARG A 318 -7.82 -0.48 5.98
C ARG A 318 -8.89 -1.47 6.46
N LEU A 319 -8.52 -2.73 6.63
CA LEU A 319 -9.46 -3.81 6.99
C LEU A 319 -9.58 -4.03 8.50
N GLY A 320 -8.72 -3.40 9.31
CA GLY A 320 -8.62 -3.69 10.75
C GLY A 320 -8.11 -5.10 11.04
N PHE A 321 -7.22 -5.63 10.20
CA PHE A 321 -6.71 -7.00 10.29
C PHE A 321 -5.33 -7.06 10.96
N SER A 322 -5.00 -8.25 11.46
CA SER A 322 -3.65 -8.57 11.98
C SER A 322 -2.87 -9.42 10.98
N LEU A 323 -1.55 -9.25 10.91
CA LEU A 323 -0.71 -10.16 10.12
C LEU A 323 -0.61 -11.51 10.85
N GLU A 324 -0.72 -12.60 10.11
CA GLU A 324 -0.51 -13.94 10.64
C GLU A 324 0.95 -14.13 11.11
N ARG A 325 1.19 -15.01 12.10
CA ARG A 325 2.54 -15.31 12.61
C ARG A 325 3.52 -15.71 11.50
N ALA A 326 3.13 -16.57 10.57
CA ALA A 326 4.00 -16.96 9.46
C ALA A 326 4.29 -15.78 8.52
N THR A 327 3.34 -14.87 8.34
CA THR A 327 3.52 -13.63 7.56
C THR A 327 4.46 -12.65 8.24
N LEU A 328 4.40 -12.53 9.58
CA LEU A 328 5.37 -11.73 10.33
C LEU A 328 6.79 -12.30 10.22
N ARG A 329 6.94 -13.64 10.23
CA ARG A 329 8.25 -14.28 10.00
C ARG A 329 8.76 -14.02 8.58
N ALA A 330 7.90 -14.12 7.56
CA ALA A 330 8.25 -13.77 6.19
C ALA A 330 8.69 -12.30 6.07
N GLN A 331 8.01 -11.38 6.77
CA GLN A 331 8.37 -9.96 6.80
C GLN A 331 9.74 -9.76 7.45
N ALA A 332 9.99 -10.40 8.58
CA ALA A 332 11.28 -10.32 9.27
C ALA A 332 12.42 -10.89 8.43
N LEU A 333 12.19 -12.02 7.76
CA LEU A 333 13.14 -12.61 6.80
C LEU A 333 13.48 -11.61 5.69
N ALA A 334 12.46 -11.03 5.05
CA ALA A 334 12.68 -10.07 3.97
C ALA A 334 13.46 -8.83 4.43
N LEU A 335 13.16 -8.28 5.61
CA LEU A 335 13.90 -7.13 6.14
C LEU A 335 15.34 -7.48 6.54
N ARG A 336 15.62 -8.73 6.93
CA ARG A 336 16.97 -9.23 7.20
C ARG A 336 17.81 -9.40 5.94
N LEU A 337 17.17 -9.68 4.81
CA LEU A 337 17.82 -9.83 3.50
C LEU A 337 18.00 -8.51 2.75
N ALA A 338 17.53 -7.39 3.29
CA ALA A 338 17.79 -6.06 2.73
C ALA A 338 19.30 -5.71 2.82
N PRO A 339 19.84 -4.86 1.91
CA PRO A 339 19.14 -4.10 0.87
C PRO A 339 18.78 -4.93 -0.37
N TYR A 340 17.82 -4.44 -1.16
CA TYR A 340 17.38 -5.05 -2.41
C TYR A 340 17.80 -4.17 -3.59
N PRO A 341 18.89 -4.47 -4.31
CA PRO A 341 19.38 -3.61 -5.39
C PRO A 341 18.35 -3.38 -6.51
N ALA A 342 17.49 -4.36 -6.78
CA ALA A 342 16.46 -4.27 -7.82
C ALA A 342 15.19 -3.52 -7.38
N LEU A 343 15.08 -3.12 -6.09
CA LEU A 343 13.96 -2.34 -5.58
C LEU A 343 14.22 -0.84 -5.78
N SER A 344 13.62 -0.25 -6.81
CA SER A 344 13.70 1.19 -7.03
C SER A 344 12.98 2.00 -5.95
N GLY A 345 13.53 3.16 -5.58
CA GLY A 345 12.89 4.11 -4.67
C GLY A 345 11.50 4.59 -5.14
N ALA A 346 11.31 4.76 -6.45
CA ALA A 346 10.02 5.14 -7.04
C ALA A 346 8.89 4.14 -6.71
N ARG A 347 9.18 2.83 -6.66
CA ARG A 347 8.21 1.81 -6.27
C ARG A 347 7.83 1.89 -4.79
N VAL A 348 8.79 2.24 -3.93
CA VAL A 348 8.53 2.46 -2.50
C VAL A 348 7.72 3.74 -2.29
N ALA A 349 8.09 4.83 -2.98
CA ALA A 349 7.35 6.09 -2.98
C ALA A 349 5.89 5.90 -3.40
N ALA A 350 5.64 5.21 -4.52
CA ALA A 350 4.29 4.92 -4.99
C ALA A 350 3.43 4.13 -3.97
N GLU A 351 4.03 3.19 -3.22
CA GLU A 351 3.30 2.51 -2.14
C GLU A 351 3.06 3.40 -0.92
N ILE A 352 3.97 4.33 -0.60
CA ILE A 352 3.75 5.32 0.46
C ILE A 352 2.63 6.27 0.05
N GLU A 353 2.59 6.75 -1.19
CA GLU A 353 1.49 7.58 -1.70
C GLU A 353 0.13 6.86 -1.56
N ARG A 354 0.05 5.59 -1.99
CA ARG A 354 -1.15 4.77 -1.79
C ARG A 354 -1.53 4.60 -0.31
N VAL A 355 -0.56 4.60 0.60
CA VAL A 355 -0.82 4.59 2.04
C VAL A 355 -1.40 5.93 2.50
N LEU A 356 -0.85 7.05 2.02
CA LEU A 356 -1.32 8.40 2.34
C LEU A 356 -2.76 8.65 1.88
N ASP A 357 -3.13 8.09 0.73
CA ASP A 357 -4.48 8.19 0.14
C ASP A 357 -5.51 7.23 0.77
N ASP A 358 -5.09 6.38 1.71
CA ASP A 358 -6.00 5.42 2.37
C ASP A 358 -6.79 6.05 3.53
N ALA A 359 -7.72 5.29 4.11
CA ALA A 359 -8.55 5.74 5.23
C ALA A 359 -7.79 5.87 6.56
N ALA A 360 -6.66 5.17 6.71
CA ALA A 360 -5.89 5.11 7.97
C ALA A 360 -4.36 5.21 7.77
N PRO A 361 -3.86 6.27 7.12
CA PRO A 361 -2.44 6.43 6.76
C PRO A 361 -1.51 6.39 7.98
N ALA A 362 -1.86 7.11 9.06
CA ALA A 362 -1.05 7.15 10.28
C ALA A 362 -0.84 5.76 10.91
N ALA A 363 -1.89 4.93 10.95
CA ALA A 363 -1.81 3.57 11.50
C ALA A 363 -0.93 2.65 10.63
N ALA A 364 -1.07 2.75 9.30
CA ALA A 364 -0.24 1.99 8.36
C ALA A 364 1.25 2.39 8.45
N LEU A 365 1.55 3.70 8.45
CA LEU A 365 2.92 4.22 8.57
C LEU A 365 3.56 3.87 9.92
N ALA A 366 2.81 3.95 11.02
CA ALA A 366 3.30 3.54 12.34
C ALA A 366 3.63 2.04 12.37
N ARG A 367 2.82 1.19 11.71
CA ARG A 367 3.09 -0.24 11.58
C ARG A 367 4.37 -0.51 10.76
N LEU A 368 4.57 0.21 9.66
CA LEU A 368 5.77 0.12 8.83
C LEU A 368 7.03 0.48 9.63
N GLY A 369 6.98 1.59 10.36
CA GLY A 369 8.06 2.00 11.25
C GLY A 369 8.36 0.96 12.31
N ALA A 370 7.34 0.44 13.00
CA ALA A 370 7.50 -0.57 14.05
C ALA A 370 8.07 -1.90 13.53
N ALA A 371 7.74 -2.28 12.29
CA ALA A 371 8.31 -3.45 11.64
C ALA A 371 9.77 -3.24 11.17
N GLY A 372 10.25 -1.99 11.10
CA GLY A 372 11.56 -1.66 10.55
C GLY A 372 11.58 -1.51 9.03
N ALA A 373 10.42 -1.36 8.38
CA ALA A 373 10.30 -1.29 6.92
C ALA A 373 11.04 -0.09 6.30
N PHE A 374 11.19 1.01 7.05
CA PHE A 374 11.95 2.18 6.55
C PHE A 374 13.44 1.90 6.35
N ARG A 375 13.99 0.80 6.89
CA ARG A 375 15.37 0.37 6.59
C ARG A 375 15.58 -0.03 5.13
N LEU A 376 14.49 -0.24 4.38
CA LEU A 376 14.54 -0.42 2.93
C LEU A 376 14.96 0.85 2.17
N LEU A 377 14.84 2.03 2.80
CA LEU A 377 15.30 3.31 2.23
C LEU A 377 16.78 3.55 2.53
N ASP A 378 17.19 3.32 3.78
CA ASP A 378 18.57 3.31 4.25
C ASP A 378 18.69 2.43 5.50
N PRO A 379 19.63 1.48 5.58
CA PRO A 379 19.76 0.54 6.71
C PRO A 379 19.98 1.19 8.09
N ARG A 380 20.48 2.43 8.11
CA ARG A 380 20.76 3.18 9.35
C ARG A 380 19.53 3.86 9.91
N LEU A 381 18.42 3.93 9.18
CA LEU A 381 17.18 4.54 9.66
C LEU A 381 16.68 3.88 10.96
N ARG A 382 16.22 4.71 11.89
CA ARG A 382 15.69 4.30 13.19
C ARG A 382 14.27 4.83 13.36
N PHE A 383 13.39 3.96 13.84
CA PHE A 383 12.02 4.36 14.16
C PHE A 383 11.92 4.78 15.63
N SER A 384 11.84 6.09 15.87
CA SER A 384 11.84 6.68 17.22
C SER A 384 10.41 7.04 17.68
N ARG A 385 10.27 7.46 18.95
CA ARG A 385 9.02 8.08 19.43
C ARG A 385 8.71 9.38 18.68
N VAL A 386 9.74 10.14 18.28
CA VAL A 386 9.59 11.39 17.53
C VAL A 386 9.07 11.10 16.13
N THR A 387 9.66 10.15 15.41
CA THR A 387 9.16 9.69 14.10
C THR A 387 7.71 9.24 14.21
N ARG A 388 7.38 8.42 15.22
CA ARG A 388 6.00 7.94 15.45
C ARG A 388 5.01 9.09 15.67
N ALA A 389 5.35 10.08 16.49
CA ALA A 389 4.49 11.23 16.75
C ALA A 389 4.25 12.08 15.49
N ARG A 390 5.29 12.28 14.65
CA ARG A 390 5.17 12.97 13.37
C ARG A 390 4.26 12.23 12.39
N LEU A 391 4.43 10.92 12.24
CA LEU A 391 3.56 10.11 11.37
C LEU A 391 2.10 10.10 11.85
N ALA A 392 1.87 10.19 13.17
CA ALA A 392 0.52 10.33 13.72
C ALA A 392 -0.13 11.70 13.40
N GLY A 393 0.67 12.78 13.38
CA GLY A 393 0.22 14.13 13.04
C GLY A 393 0.10 14.41 11.53
N LEU A 394 0.74 13.59 10.69
CA LEU A 394 0.85 13.79 9.25
C LEU A 394 -0.51 13.99 8.54
N PRO A 395 -1.57 13.20 8.82
CA PRO A 395 -2.86 13.40 8.16
C PRO A 395 -3.46 14.77 8.47
N GLY A 396 -3.30 15.25 9.70
CA GLY A 396 -3.75 16.59 10.09
C GLY A 396 -2.98 17.71 9.38
N ALA A 397 -1.69 17.51 9.11
CA ALA A 397 -0.87 18.48 8.38
C ALA A 397 -1.23 18.53 6.90
N LEU A 398 -1.45 17.37 6.26
CA LEU A 398 -1.92 17.29 4.87
C LEU A 398 -3.30 17.93 4.71
N ASP A 399 -4.19 17.70 5.66
CA ASP A 399 -5.52 18.31 5.67
C ASP A 399 -5.47 19.82 5.89
N TRP A 400 -4.57 20.29 6.77
CA TRP A 400 -4.28 21.71 6.94
C TRP A 400 -3.76 22.37 5.66
N LEU A 401 -2.80 21.75 4.97
CA LEU A 401 -2.29 22.22 3.67
C LEU A 401 -3.41 22.41 2.65
N ARG A 402 -4.28 21.40 2.50
CA ARG A 402 -5.43 21.44 1.57
C ARG A 402 -6.38 22.59 1.90
N ARG A 403 -6.77 22.75 3.17
CA ARG A 403 -7.65 23.87 3.61
C ARG A 403 -7.06 25.24 3.35
N ARG A 404 -5.72 25.36 3.38
CA ARG A 404 -5.01 26.63 3.15
C ARG A 404 -4.66 26.86 1.67
N GLY A 405 -5.02 25.94 0.76
CA GLY A 405 -4.69 26.06 -0.66
C GLY A 405 -3.18 26.03 -0.94
N LEU A 406 -2.39 25.40 -0.05
CA LEU A 406 -0.94 25.34 -0.19
C LEU A 406 -0.53 24.10 -1.00
N ALA A 407 0.18 24.31 -2.10
CA ALA A 407 0.65 23.25 -2.98
C ALA A 407 1.95 22.61 -2.43
N THR A 408 1.81 21.45 -1.80
CA THR A 408 2.93 20.61 -1.36
C THR A 408 2.60 19.15 -1.67
N PRO A 409 3.47 18.41 -2.39
CA PRO A 409 3.25 16.99 -2.65
C PRO A 409 3.18 16.20 -1.32
N PRO A 410 2.13 15.39 -1.09
CA PRO A 410 1.98 14.63 0.17
C PRO A 410 3.19 13.75 0.50
N LEU A 411 3.81 13.16 -0.53
CA LEU A 411 5.00 12.33 -0.39
C LEU A 411 6.19 13.09 0.21
N GLU A 412 6.37 14.38 -0.12
CA GLU A 412 7.48 15.19 0.42
C GLU A 412 7.34 15.42 1.93
N LEU A 413 6.13 15.77 2.38
CA LEU A 413 5.87 15.92 3.81
C LEU A 413 5.96 14.57 4.55
N ALA A 414 5.52 13.48 3.93
CA ALA A 414 5.68 12.14 4.47
C ALA A 414 7.16 11.76 4.57
N ALA A 415 7.98 12.08 3.57
CA ALA A 415 9.42 11.85 3.60
C ALA A 415 10.07 12.59 4.77
N LEU A 416 9.75 13.88 4.97
CA LEU A 416 10.21 14.64 6.14
C LEU A 416 9.76 14.00 7.45
N ALA A 417 8.52 13.52 7.55
CA ALA A 417 8.01 12.85 8.73
C ALA A 417 8.75 11.53 9.03
N ILE A 418 9.20 10.80 8.01
CA ILE A 418 9.92 9.52 8.12
C ILE A 418 11.39 9.74 8.52
N VAL A 419 12.09 10.71 7.90
CA VAL A 419 13.56 10.84 8.05
C VAL A 419 14.00 12.10 8.80
N GLY A 420 13.09 13.02 9.14
CA GLY A 420 13.43 14.35 9.63
C GLY A 420 14.05 14.39 11.04
N ASP A 421 14.03 13.32 11.82
CA ASP A 421 14.70 13.21 13.13
C ASP A 421 16.04 12.46 13.07
N GLN A 422 16.48 12.07 11.87
CA GLN A 422 17.70 11.30 11.67
C GLN A 422 18.89 12.26 11.50
N ALA A 423 20.13 11.76 11.60
CA ALA A 423 21.32 12.51 11.22
C ALA A 423 21.24 13.00 9.76
N ALA A 424 21.91 14.11 9.42
CA ALA A 424 21.76 14.78 8.13
C ALA A 424 22.08 13.84 6.95
N GLU A 425 23.13 13.04 7.08
CA GLU A 425 23.60 12.09 6.07
C GLU A 425 22.60 10.94 5.88
N VAL A 426 21.99 10.47 6.98
CA VAL A 426 20.97 9.41 6.95
C VAL A 426 19.66 9.93 6.36
N ALA A 427 19.28 11.17 6.68
CA ALA A 427 18.11 11.80 6.11
C ALA A 427 18.27 12.02 4.59
N ALA A 428 19.43 12.54 4.16
CA ALA A 428 19.75 12.71 2.75
C ALA A 428 19.71 11.37 1.99
N ALA A 429 20.30 10.31 2.56
CA ALA A 429 20.23 8.97 1.99
C ALA A 429 18.80 8.43 1.93
N GLY A 430 17.99 8.63 2.98
CA GLY A 430 16.58 8.25 3.02
C GLY A 430 15.73 8.97 1.98
N PHE A 431 15.97 10.26 1.72
CA PHE A 431 15.31 10.98 0.63
C PHE A 431 15.68 10.38 -0.75
N ARG A 432 16.97 10.10 -0.99
CA ARG A 432 17.40 9.42 -2.22
C ARG A 432 16.82 8.02 -2.35
N GLY A 433 16.68 7.30 -1.25
CA GLY A 433 16.03 5.98 -1.18
C GLY A 433 14.55 6.02 -1.56
N LEU A 434 13.88 7.17 -1.47
CA LEU A 434 12.53 7.41 -2.00
C LEU A 434 12.52 7.86 -3.47
N GLY A 435 13.68 7.98 -4.10
CA GLY A 435 13.83 8.43 -5.49
C GLY A 435 13.94 9.94 -5.66
N PHE A 436 14.04 10.73 -4.58
CA PHE A 436 14.25 12.17 -4.72
C PHE A 436 15.66 12.50 -5.23
N SER A 437 15.72 13.36 -6.23
CA SER A 437 16.95 13.89 -6.82
C SER A 437 16.73 15.35 -7.26
N GLY A 438 17.80 16.05 -7.65
CA GLY A 438 17.72 17.42 -8.16
C GLY A 438 17.04 18.41 -7.21
N GLU A 439 16.22 19.30 -7.77
CA GLU A 439 15.52 20.35 -7.02
C GLU A 439 14.56 19.81 -5.93
N PRO A 440 13.74 18.76 -6.16
CA PRO A 440 12.95 18.16 -5.09
C PRO A 440 13.78 17.74 -3.86
N LEU A 441 14.96 17.13 -4.07
CA LEU A 441 15.86 16.77 -2.98
C LEU A 441 16.43 18.01 -2.28
N ALA A 442 16.90 19.01 -3.04
CA ALA A 442 17.44 20.24 -2.49
C ALA A 442 16.40 20.98 -1.62
N ARG A 443 15.16 21.06 -2.09
CA ARG A 443 14.02 21.61 -1.34
C ARG A 443 13.74 20.86 -0.05
N LEU A 444 13.75 19.52 -0.08
CA LEU A 444 13.56 18.69 1.12
C LEU A 444 14.67 18.89 2.17
N LEU A 445 15.91 19.00 1.72
CA LEU A 445 17.06 19.26 2.61
C LEU A 445 16.92 20.64 3.28
N ARG A 446 16.65 21.69 2.49
CA ARG A 446 16.37 23.04 3.02
C ARG A 446 15.20 23.04 3.99
N ALA A 447 14.10 22.37 3.64
CA ALA A 447 12.92 22.29 4.48
C ALA A 447 13.19 21.59 5.82
N ARG A 448 13.95 20.48 5.80
CA ARG A 448 14.33 19.72 7.00
C ARG A 448 15.06 20.60 8.02
N GLU A 449 15.96 21.45 7.55
CA GLU A 449 16.74 22.37 8.39
C GLU A 449 15.93 23.59 8.82
N ALA A 450 15.20 24.22 7.89
CA ALA A 450 14.52 25.48 8.14
C ALA A 450 13.26 25.33 9.01
N GLY A 451 12.47 24.26 8.85
CA GLY A 451 11.16 24.14 9.51
C GLY A 451 11.21 24.07 11.05
N PRO A 452 12.10 23.29 11.70
CA PRO A 452 12.20 23.27 13.16
C PRO A 452 12.61 24.64 13.71
N LEU A 453 13.62 25.27 13.10
CA LEU A 453 14.08 26.62 13.45
C LEU A 453 12.97 27.66 13.27
N LEU A 454 12.17 27.53 12.22
CA LEU A 454 11.02 28.39 11.97
C LEU A 454 9.98 28.25 13.09
N GLY A 455 9.68 27.00 13.49
CA GLY A 455 8.76 26.70 14.58
C GLY A 455 9.23 27.27 15.92
N GLU A 456 10.50 27.09 16.27
CA GLU A 456 11.12 27.63 17.48
C GLU A 456 11.05 29.16 17.52
N ARG A 457 11.47 29.82 16.43
CA ARG A 457 11.44 31.29 16.32
C ARG A 457 10.02 31.82 16.37
N LEU A 458 9.06 31.18 15.71
CA LEU A 458 7.66 31.60 15.74
C LEU A 458 7.06 31.45 17.14
N ALA A 459 7.38 30.37 17.85
CA ALA A 459 6.94 30.17 19.23
C ALA A 459 7.52 31.23 20.18
N ALA A 460 8.81 31.54 20.05
CA ALA A 460 9.50 32.57 20.83
C ALA A 460 8.90 33.97 20.58
N LEU A 461 8.57 34.28 19.33
CA LEU A 461 7.97 35.55 18.93
C LEU A 461 6.44 35.60 19.09
N SER A 462 5.81 34.62 19.75
CA SER A 462 4.35 34.56 19.85
C SER A 462 3.70 35.82 20.44
N ARG A 463 4.42 36.55 21.30
CA ARG A 463 4.01 37.84 21.91
C ARG A 463 4.63 39.08 21.25
N ALA A 464 5.45 38.91 20.22
CA ALA A 464 6.03 40.03 19.49
C ALA A 464 4.96 40.74 18.62
N PRO A 465 5.23 41.97 18.16
CA PRO A 465 4.36 42.66 17.21
C PRO A 465 4.03 41.81 15.99
N ALA A 466 2.83 42.01 15.44
CA ALA A 466 2.32 41.25 14.31
C ALA A 466 3.25 41.35 13.09
N SER A 467 3.78 42.54 12.80
CA SER A 467 4.77 42.78 11.74
C SER A 467 5.98 41.85 11.85
N ARG A 468 6.58 41.74 13.04
CA ARG A 468 7.76 40.90 13.31
C ARG A 468 7.46 39.41 13.14
N ARG A 469 6.27 38.96 13.56
CA ARG A 469 5.83 37.57 13.35
C ARG A 469 5.57 37.28 11.87
N ALA A 470 4.92 38.20 11.15
CA ALA A 470 4.64 38.08 9.72
C ALA A 470 5.92 38.08 8.89
N ALA A 471 6.92 38.90 9.25
CA ALA A 471 8.21 38.95 8.57
C ALA A 471 8.95 37.60 8.60
N LEU A 472 8.82 36.82 9.68
CA LEU A 472 9.42 35.49 9.78
C LEU A 472 8.82 34.48 8.79
N LEU A 473 7.52 34.64 8.49
CA LEU A 473 6.72 33.72 7.66
C LEU A 473 6.64 34.13 6.20
N ARG A 474 7.04 35.37 5.89
CA ARG A 474 7.05 35.93 4.53
C ARG A 474 7.97 35.13 3.62
N ASP A 475 7.52 34.89 2.40
CA ASP A 475 8.26 34.21 1.32
C ASP A 475 8.76 32.80 1.65
N ARG A 476 8.18 32.17 2.68
CA ARG A 476 8.49 30.79 3.06
C ARG A 476 7.81 29.79 2.12
N ALA A 477 8.56 28.75 1.75
CA ALA A 477 8.00 27.67 0.97
C ALA A 477 6.91 26.92 1.76
N ALA A 478 5.86 26.47 1.07
CA ALA A 478 4.74 25.76 1.70
C ALA A 478 5.18 24.51 2.49
N ILE A 479 6.21 23.81 2.01
CA ILE A 479 6.78 22.64 2.69
C ILE A 479 7.49 23.00 4.01
N GLU A 480 8.14 24.17 4.10
CA GLU A 480 8.76 24.66 5.34
C GLU A 480 7.69 24.97 6.40
N LEU A 481 6.61 25.64 5.97
CA LEU A 481 5.46 25.94 6.83
C LEU A 481 4.78 24.65 7.32
N ALA A 482 4.58 23.68 6.42
CA ALA A 482 3.98 22.40 6.76
C ALA A 482 4.84 21.60 7.75
N TRP A 483 6.17 21.61 7.54
CA TRP A 483 7.10 20.94 8.44
C TRP A 483 7.13 21.59 9.83
N ALA A 484 7.15 22.92 9.89
CA ALA A 484 7.02 23.67 11.13
C ALA A 484 5.68 23.40 11.84
N TRP A 485 4.58 23.32 11.08
CA TRP A 485 3.25 23.01 11.62
C TRP A 485 3.19 21.60 12.23
N LEU A 486 3.77 20.62 11.53
CA LEU A 486 3.76 19.21 11.92
C LEU A 486 4.62 18.97 13.17
N GLY A 487 5.82 19.54 13.21
CA GLY A 487 6.73 19.45 14.35
C GLY A 487 6.40 20.40 15.51
N GLY A 488 5.62 21.45 15.25
CA GLY A 488 5.33 22.53 16.19
C GLY A 488 4.17 22.26 17.14
N GLY A 489 4.22 22.92 18.30
CA GLY A 489 3.15 22.92 19.30
C GLY A 489 2.00 23.89 18.97
N ARG A 490 1.07 24.04 19.92
CA ARG A 490 -0.14 24.88 19.76
C ARG A 490 0.16 26.32 19.33
N ARG A 491 1.20 26.94 19.88
CA ARG A 491 1.60 28.32 19.55
C ARG A 491 2.06 28.47 18.11
N VAL A 492 2.85 27.51 17.60
CA VAL A 492 3.34 27.51 16.21
C VAL A 492 2.17 27.40 15.25
N ARG A 493 1.27 26.42 15.48
CA ARG A 493 0.08 26.21 14.64
C ARG A 493 -0.82 27.44 14.62
N ALA A 494 -1.09 28.04 15.78
CA ALA A 494 -1.88 29.27 15.89
C ALA A 494 -1.23 30.45 15.14
N GLY A 495 0.10 30.60 15.22
CA GLY A 495 0.82 31.65 14.48
C GLY A 495 0.74 31.46 12.96
N LEU A 496 0.88 30.22 12.48
CA LEU A 496 0.74 29.90 11.05
C LEU A 496 -0.71 30.12 10.57
N ASP A 497 -1.70 29.71 11.37
CA ASP A 497 -3.12 29.91 11.07
C ASP A 497 -3.53 31.38 11.04
N TRP A 498 -3.00 32.19 11.96
CA TRP A 498 -3.18 33.64 11.96
C TRP A 498 -2.58 34.26 10.68
N TYR A 499 -1.36 33.88 10.32
CA TYR A 499 -0.68 34.47 9.17
C TYR A 499 -1.40 34.15 7.86
N LEU A 500 -1.69 32.88 7.62
CA LEU A 500 -2.39 32.42 6.41
C LEU A 500 -3.88 32.77 6.43
N GLY A 501 -4.45 33.08 7.59
CA GLY A 501 -5.84 33.47 7.75
C GLY A 501 -6.16 34.93 7.38
N GLY A 502 -5.14 35.76 7.13
CA GLY A 502 -5.35 37.13 6.67
C GLY A 502 -4.12 38.02 6.71
N ALA A 503 -3.20 37.82 7.66
CA ALA A 503 -2.03 38.69 7.80
C ALA A 503 -1.12 38.67 6.56
N ALA A 504 -1.05 37.54 5.84
CA ALA A 504 -0.32 37.42 4.58
C ALA A 504 -0.88 38.32 3.46
N GLN A 505 -2.17 38.66 3.51
CA GLN A 505 -2.88 39.49 2.52
C GLN A 505 -2.89 40.98 2.87
N VAL A 506 -2.44 41.36 4.07
CA VAL A 506 -2.36 42.77 4.45
C VAL A 506 -1.40 43.52 3.51
N ARG A 507 -1.87 44.63 2.95
CA ARG A 507 -1.13 45.54 2.07
C ARG A 507 -1.44 46.98 2.50
N GLY A 508 -0.54 47.91 2.19
CA GLY A 508 -0.83 49.35 2.31
C GLY A 508 -2.03 49.73 1.43
N ALA A 509 -2.77 50.76 1.83
CA ALA A 509 -3.76 51.43 1.00
C ALA A 509 -3.11 52.33 -0.06
N LEU A 510 -1.86 52.74 0.15
CA LEU A 510 -1.06 53.48 -0.83
C LEU A 510 -0.27 52.54 -1.75
N GLY A 511 -0.38 52.78 -3.05
CA GLY A 511 0.38 52.12 -4.11
C GLY A 511 1.70 52.85 -4.45
N GLY A 512 2.51 52.24 -5.32
CA GLY A 512 3.85 52.75 -5.65
C GLY A 512 3.87 54.18 -6.22
N GLU A 513 2.97 54.50 -7.17
CA GLU A 513 2.88 55.85 -7.75
C GLU A 513 2.47 56.91 -6.73
N GLU A 514 1.60 56.55 -5.79
CA GLU A 514 1.14 57.45 -4.73
C GLU A 514 2.25 57.76 -3.73
N LEU A 515 3.11 56.78 -3.45
CA LEU A 515 4.32 57.00 -2.65
C LEU A 515 5.29 57.94 -3.34
N ILE A 516 5.45 57.81 -4.66
CA ILE A 516 6.32 58.69 -5.46
C ILE A 516 5.80 60.13 -5.42
N ALA A 517 4.48 60.32 -5.55
CA ALA A 517 3.85 61.63 -5.42
C ALA A 517 4.00 62.25 -4.02
N LEU A 518 4.17 61.42 -2.98
CA LEU A 518 4.43 61.84 -1.60
C LEU A 518 5.93 62.04 -1.28
N GLY A 519 6.80 62.02 -2.30
CA GLY A 519 8.24 62.31 -2.14
C GLY A 519 9.13 61.08 -1.97
N VAL A 520 8.63 59.86 -2.20
CA VAL A 520 9.47 58.64 -2.19
C VAL A 520 10.20 58.50 -3.54
N PRO A 521 11.54 58.46 -3.58
CA PRO A 521 12.30 58.28 -4.81
C PRO A 521 11.95 56.97 -5.52
N ARG A 522 11.85 57.02 -6.85
CA ARG A 522 11.66 55.82 -7.69
C ARG A 522 12.80 54.82 -7.45
N GLY A 523 12.46 53.53 -7.40
CA GLY A 523 13.41 52.43 -7.21
C GLY A 523 13.22 51.67 -5.89
N PRO A 524 14.29 51.08 -5.30
CA PRO A 524 14.20 50.22 -4.11
C PRO A 524 13.55 50.86 -2.88
N ALA A 525 13.60 52.19 -2.79
CA ALA A 525 12.98 52.96 -1.72
C ALA A 525 11.45 52.78 -1.65
N VAL A 526 10.77 52.66 -2.81
CA VAL A 526 9.32 52.41 -2.87
C VAL A 526 8.98 51.07 -2.22
N GLY A 527 9.74 50.01 -2.53
CA GLY A 527 9.55 48.69 -1.94
C GLY A 527 9.75 48.68 -0.42
N LEU A 528 10.74 49.43 0.06
CA LEU A 528 11.01 49.58 1.50
C LEU A 528 9.86 50.29 2.22
N VAL A 529 9.33 51.39 1.66
CA VAL A 529 8.21 52.13 2.25
C VAL A 529 6.92 51.31 2.21
N LEU A 530 6.62 50.62 1.10
CA LEU A 530 5.49 49.68 1.03
C LEU A 530 5.58 48.57 2.10
N GLY A 531 6.80 48.10 2.40
CA GLY A 531 7.06 47.17 3.49
C GLY A 531 6.73 47.77 4.86
N ARG A 532 7.18 49.00 5.13
CA ARG A 532 6.90 49.71 6.40
C ARG A 532 5.42 50.00 6.59
N LEU A 533 4.71 50.42 5.55
CA LEU A 533 3.26 50.66 5.62
C LEU A 533 2.50 49.38 5.91
N ARG A 534 2.89 48.27 5.27
CA ARG A 534 2.32 46.96 5.57
C ARG A 534 2.53 46.57 7.04
N ASP A 535 3.75 46.76 7.55
CA ASP A 535 4.10 46.44 8.93
C ASP A 535 3.34 47.34 9.92
N ALA A 536 3.16 48.63 9.60
CA ALA A 536 2.35 49.56 10.38
C ALA A 536 0.87 49.16 10.44
N ARG A 537 0.29 48.71 9.31
CA ARG A 537 -1.09 48.17 9.30
C ARG A 537 -1.21 46.90 10.12
N LEU A 538 -0.24 45.99 10.02
CA LEU A 538 -0.24 44.74 10.80
C LEU A 538 -0.20 45.00 12.30
N ASP A 539 0.50 46.04 12.72
CA ASP A 539 0.62 46.45 14.13
C ASP A 539 -0.47 47.45 14.57
N ASP A 540 -1.53 47.64 13.77
CA ASP A 540 -2.62 48.60 14.02
C ASP A 540 -2.18 50.08 14.19
N ARG A 541 -0.98 50.44 13.72
CA ARG A 541 -0.44 51.81 13.75
C ARG A 541 -0.90 52.67 12.57
N ALA A 542 -1.42 52.05 11.52
CA ALA A 542 -2.05 52.73 10.38
C ALA A 542 -3.34 51.99 10.01
N ARG A 543 -4.50 52.63 10.20
CA ARG A 543 -5.82 52.06 9.94
C ARG A 543 -6.49 52.68 8.72
N SER A 544 -6.12 53.92 8.42
CA SER A 544 -6.64 54.70 7.30
C SER A 544 -5.56 55.02 6.26
N ARG A 545 -6.01 55.41 5.07
CA ARG A 545 -5.13 55.92 4.01
C ARG A 545 -4.45 57.24 4.42
N ALA A 546 -5.08 58.04 5.29
CA ALA A 546 -4.48 59.27 5.83
C ALA A 546 -3.34 58.97 6.81
N ASP A 547 -3.48 57.93 7.64
CA ASP A 547 -2.44 57.49 8.57
C ASP A 547 -1.20 57.04 7.79
N GLU A 548 -1.39 56.30 6.70
CA GLU A 548 -0.29 55.89 5.82
C GLU A 548 0.40 57.09 5.17
N ALA A 549 -0.36 58.08 4.68
CA ALA A 549 0.22 59.27 4.08
C ALA A 549 1.04 60.09 5.10
N ALA A 550 0.60 60.17 6.36
CA ALA A 550 1.35 60.81 7.44
C ALA A 550 2.68 60.09 7.72
N LEU A 551 2.66 58.76 7.79
CA LEU A 551 3.88 57.96 7.96
C LEU A 551 4.87 58.11 6.81
N VAL A 552 4.38 58.27 5.58
CA VAL A 552 5.24 58.50 4.39
C VAL A 552 5.89 59.87 4.44
N ARG A 553 5.15 60.92 4.81
CA ARG A 553 5.70 62.29 4.94
C ARG A 553 6.77 62.35 6.04
N GLN A 554 6.47 61.79 7.21
CA GLN A 554 7.44 61.67 8.30
C GLN A 554 8.71 60.96 7.83
N TRP A 555 8.57 59.85 7.10
CA TRP A 555 9.70 59.13 6.56
C TRP A 555 10.53 59.93 5.54
N ALA A 556 9.87 60.76 4.71
CA ALA A 556 10.54 61.62 3.75
C ALA A 556 11.31 62.75 4.44
N GLU A 557 10.77 63.30 5.54
CA GLU A 557 11.39 64.34 6.36
C GLU A 557 12.59 63.83 7.18
N GLU A 558 12.51 62.60 7.71
CA GLU A 558 13.57 61.97 8.53
C GLU A 558 14.77 61.45 7.72
N ARG A 559 14.76 61.61 6.39
CA ARG A 559 15.81 61.07 5.54
C ARG A 559 17.07 61.94 5.62
N PRO A 560 18.23 61.43 6.06
CA PRO A 560 19.47 62.18 5.98
C PRO A 560 19.94 62.25 4.52
N ASP A 561 20.26 63.47 4.08
CA ASP A 561 20.84 63.88 2.79
C ASP A 561 22.16 63.15 2.43
N SER A 562 22.11 61.85 2.16
CA SER A 562 23.29 61.04 1.83
C SER A 562 23.20 60.40 0.44
N ALA A 563 22.75 61.18 -0.56
CA ALA A 563 22.85 60.80 -1.97
C ALA A 563 22.99 61.96 -2.97
N GLU A 564 23.36 63.18 -2.55
CA GLU A 564 23.70 64.29 -3.47
C GLU A 564 25.07 64.90 -3.15
N ARG A 565 26.16 64.11 -3.28
CA ARG A 565 27.52 64.60 -3.56
C ARG A 565 28.34 63.50 -4.26
N LYS A 566 27.97 63.19 -5.51
CA LYS A 566 28.87 62.58 -6.50
C LYS A 566 28.45 63.11 -7.87
N ASP A 567 28.86 64.34 -8.14
CA ASP A 567 29.35 64.80 -9.44
C ASP A 567 30.07 66.13 -9.17
N GLY A 568 31.39 66.05 -9.27
CA GLY A 568 32.39 67.06 -8.93
C GLY A 568 33.76 66.43 -9.07
#